data_AF-D5ACV7-F1
#
_entry.id   AF-D5ACV7-F1
#
_cell.length_a   1.000
_cell.length_b   1.000
_cell.length_c   1.000
_cell.angle_alpha   90.00
_cell.angle_beta   90.00
_cell.angle_gamma   90.00
#
_symmetry.space_group_name_H-M   'P 1'
#
loop_
_entity.id
_entity.type
_entity.pdbx_description
1 polymer ?
#
loop_
_entity_poly.entity_id
_entity_poly.type
_entity_poly.pdbx_seq_one_letter_code
_entity_poly.pdbx_strand_id
1 'polypeptide(L)'
;MSQMEYSEKYYDDTYEYRHVELPPDVAQFLPKNRLLTENEWRGIGVQQSRGWVHYAIHCSEPHIMLFRRPLNYEQNHQHPEAHIMLFRRPLNHQPNHQPEAHHHPT
;
A
#
# COMPACT_ATOMS: atom_id res chain seq x y z
N MET A 1 -21.31 14.16 19.39
CA MET A 1 -20.41 13.06 18.97
C MET A 1 -19.29 13.73 18.22
N SER A 2 -18.11 13.82 18.82
CA SER A 2 -17.02 14.56 18.20
C SER A 2 -16.54 13.78 16.97
N GLN A 3 -16.83 14.32 15.79
CA GLN A 3 -16.44 13.70 14.52
C GLN A 3 -14.94 13.90 14.33
N MET A 4 -14.24 12.86 13.90
CA MET A 4 -12.85 12.99 13.46
C MET A 4 -12.85 13.72 12.12
N GLU A 5 -12.02 14.74 11.98
CA GLU A 5 -11.87 15.44 10.70
C GLU A 5 -10.69 14.87 9.92
N TYR A 6 -10.88 14.73 8.61
CA TYR A 6 -9.89 14.14 7.71
C TYR A 6 -9.47 15.20 6.72
N SER A 7 -8.17 15.51 6.67
CA SER A 7 -7.66 16.50 5.73
C SER A 7 -7.71 16.02 4.28
N GLU A 8 -7.57 16.98 3.37
CA GLU A 8 -7.23 16.71 1.98
C GLU A 8 -5.91 15.95 1.88
N LYS A 9 -5.81 15.04 0.90
CA LYS A 9 -4.58 14.29 0.66
C LYS A 9 -3.62 15.15 -0.14
N TYR A 10 -2.35 15.12 0.23
CA TYR A 10 -1.26 15.73 -0.52
C TYR A 10 -0.22 14.67 -0.87
N TYR A 11 0.52 14.89 -1.94
CA TYR A 11 1.36 13.87 -2.56
C TYR A 11 2.73 14.46 -2.87
N ASP A 12 3.78 13.70 -2.57
CA ASP A 12 5.13 13.91 -3.09
C ASP A 12 5.38 12.89 -4.23
N ASP A 13 6.61 12.82 -4.76
CA ASP A 13 7.00 11.85 -5.78
C ASP A 13 6.95 10.38 -5.32
N THR A 14 6.92 10.11 -4.01
CA THR A 14 7.04 8.75 -3.45
C THR A 14 5.89 8.35 -2.52
N TYR A 15 5.29 9.32 -1.82
CA TYR A 15 4.30 9.06 -0.76
C TYR A 15 3.09 9.96 -0.89
N GLU A 16 1.94 9.45 -0.49
CA GLU A 16 0.76 10.25 -0.18
C GLU A 16 0.67 10.48 1.33
N TYR A 17 0.19 11.66 1.71
CA TYR A 17 0.08 12.11 3.09
C TYR A 17 -1.30 12.67 3.36
N ARG A 18 -1.69 12.58 4.62
CA ARG A 18 -2.93 13.13 5.15
C ARG A 18 -2.77 13.30 6.66
N HIS A 19 -3.46 14.27 7.23
CA HIS A 19 -3.65 14.35 8.66
C HIS A 19 -5.09 14.06 9.07
N VAL A 20 -5.25 13.53 10.28
CA VAL A 20 -6.54 13.31 10.92
C VAL A 20 -6.57 14.11 12.20
N GLU A 21 -7.58 14.95 12.34
CA GLU A 21 -7.83 15.72 13.55
C GLU A 21 -8.76 14.92 14.45
N LEU A 22 -8.21 14.49 15.58
CA LEU A 22 -8.90 13.77 16.61
C LEU A 22 -9.61 14.74 17.54
N PRO A 23 -10.74 14.33 18.13
CA PRO A 23 -11.35 15.11 19.18
C PRO A 23 -10.41 15.21 20.40
N PRO A 24 -10.41 16.35 21.12
CA PRO A 24 -9.49 16.60 22.23
C PRO A 24 -9.61 15.56 23.34
N ASP A 25 -10.81 14.99 23.51
CA ASP A 25 -11.07 13.92 24.47
C ASP A 25 -10.29 12.63 24.17
N VAL A 26 -10.03 12.33 22.89
CA VAL A 26 -9.23 11.18 22.47
C VAL A 26 -7.74 11.52 22.49
N ALA A 27 -7.39 12.72 22.03
CA ALA A 27 -6.01 13.18 21.93
C ALA A 27 -5.27 13.18 23.29
N GLN A 28 -5.97 13.46 24.39
CA GLN A 28 -5.39 13.42 25.74
C GLN A 28 -4.97 12.01 26.19
N PHE A 29 -5.56 10.95 25.64
CA PHE A 29 -5.20 9.56 25.96
C PHE A 29 -4.07 9.01 25.09
N LEU A 30 -3.62 9.77 24.08
CA LEU A 30 -2.57 9.32 23.18
C LEU A 30 -1.18 9.35 23.82
N PRO A 31 -0.33 8.34 23.55
CA PRO A 31 1.06 8.37 23.97
C PRO A 31 1.86 9.40 23.18
N LYS A 32 2.47 10.37 23.87
CA LYS A 32 3.25 11.47 23.24
C LYS A 32 4.64 11.07 22.74
N ASN A 33 5.15 9.92 23.19
CA ASN A 33 6.50 9.44 22.88
C ASN A 33 6.53 8.22 21.95
N ARG A 34 5.38 7.82 21.40
CA ARG A 34 5.28 6.57 20.64
C ARG A 34 4.34 6.69 19.45
N LEU A 35 4.83 6.24 18.29
CA LEU A 35 4.01 6.07 17.09
C LEU A 35 3.04 4.89 17.25
N LEU A 36 1.82 5.09 16.77
CA LEU A 36 0.75 4.11 16.82
C LEU A 36 0.80 3.20 15.59
N THR A 37 0.68 1.90 15.80
CA THR A 37 0.53 0.91 14.71
C THR A 37 -0.87 0.94 14.14
N GLU A 38 -1.08 0.32 12.96
CA GLU A 38 -2.40 0.22 12.32
C GLU A 38 -3.52 -0.16 13.29
N ASN A 39 -3.33 -1.22 14.06
CA ASN A 39 -4.33 -1.71 14.99
C ASN A 39 -4.67 -0.71 16.12
N GLU A 40 -3.68 0.07 16.56
CA GLU A 40 -3.82 0.97 17.70
C GLU A 40 -4.68 2.18 17.29
N TRP A 41 -4.32 2.86 16.20
CA TRP A 41 -5.12 4.00 15.75
C TRP A 41 -6.51 3.58 15.22
N ARG A 42 -6.66 2.36 14.69
CA ARG A 42 -7.98 1.81 14.36
C ARG A 42 -8.82 1.56 15.61
N GLY A 43 -8.21 1.09 16.70
CA GLY A 43 -8.88 0.88 17.98
C GLY A 43 -9.43 2.17 18.59
N ILE A 44 -8.81 3.30 18.27
CA ILE A 44 -9.22 4.65 18.70
C ILE A 44 -10.41 5.17 17.89
N GLY A 45 -10.76 4.50 16.78
CA GLY A 45 -11.89 4.84 15.92
C GLY A 45 -11.50 5.54 14.62
N VAL A 46 -10.21 5.74 14.35
CA VAL A 46 -9.73 6.31 13.07
C VAL A 46 -10.02 5.31 11.95
N GLN A 47 -10.74 5.77 10.94
CA GLN A 47 -11.18 4.93 9.82
C GLN A 47 -10.59 5.45 8.51
N GLN A 48 -9.67 4.66 7.96
CA GLN A 48 -9.02 4.93 6.68
C GLN A 48 -8.67 3.62 5.97
N SER A 49 -8.26 3.73 4.71
CA SER A 49 -7.85 2.60 3.87
C SER A 49 -6.61 1.89 4.45
N ARG A 50 -6.25 0.73 3.89
CA ARG A 50 -5.03 0.02 4.31
C ARG A 50 -3.77 0.73 3.80
N GLY A 51 -2.66 0.53 4.50
CA GLY A 51 -1.34 1.01 4.10
C GLY A 51 -0.95 2.39 4.65
N TRP A 52 -1.82 3.05 5.41
CA TRP A 52 -1.49 4.28 6.10
C TRP A 52 -0.64 4.02 7.35
N VAL A 53 0.48 4.72 7.44
CA VAL A 53 1.44 4.62 8.53
C VAL A 53 1.51 5.96 9.26
N HIS A 54 1.27 5.94 10.57
CA HIS A 54 1.50 7.09 11.44
C HIS A 54 3.01 7.29 11.58
N TYR A 55 3.55 8.36 11.00
CA TYR A 55 5.01 8.53 10.86
C TYR A 55 5.62 9.58 11.78
N ALA A 56 4.82 10.51 12.28
CA ALA A 56 5.30 11.61 13.13
C ALA A 56 4.21 12.05 14.11
N ILE A 57 4.63 12.45 15.30
CA ILE A 57 3.78 13.02 16.36
C ILE A 57 4.01 14.52 16.39
N HIS A 58 2.93 15.30 16.34
CA HIS A 58 3.03 16.74 16.47
C HIS A 58 2.97 17.14 17.96
N CYS A 59 4.10 17.55 18.54
CA CYS A 59 4.18 17.88 19.97
C CYS A 59 3.28 19.07 20.38
N SER A 60 3.11 20.06 19.49
CA SER A 60 2.29 21.24 19.75
C SER A 60 0.79 20.97 19.60
N GLU A 61 0.41 20.02 18.75
CA GLU A 61 -1.00 19.70 18.44
C GLU A 61 -1.20 18.18 18.49
N PRO A 62 -1.32 17.58 19.68
CA PRO A 62 -1.43 16.12 19.85
C PRO A 62 -2.75 15.55 19.30
N HIS A 63 -3.70 16.42 18.98
CA HIS A 63 -4.95 16.07 18.31
C HIS A 63 -4.76 15.86 16.80
N ILE A 64 -3.62 16.27 16.23
CA ILE A 64 -3.31 16.07 14.81
C ILE A 64 -2.45 14.81 14.68
N MET A 65 -2.98 13.80 14.01
CA MET A 65 -2.24 12.60 13.63
C MET A 65 -1.76 12.67 12.18
N LEU A 66 -0.46 12.46 11.96
CA LEU A 66 0.17 12.54 10.64
C LEU A 66 0.36 11.16 10.02
N PHE A 67 -0.30 10.91 8.90
CA PHE A 67 -0.20 9.63 8.19
C PHE A 67 0.51 9.80 6.84
N ARG A 68 1.24 8.76 6.45
CA ARG A 68 1.81 8.60 5.11
C ARG A 68 1.52 7.20 4.56
N ARG A 69 1.37 7.08 3.25
CA ARG A 69 1.21 5.80 2.54
C ARG A 69 2.07 5.83 1.26
N PRO A 70 2.77 4.75 0.89
CA PRO A 70 3.51 4.72 -0.36
C PRO A 70 2.56 4.66 -1.57
N LEU A 71 2.84 5.45 -2.61
CA LEU A 71 1.99 5.54 -3.81
C LEU A 71 1.83 4.17 -4.52
N ASN A 72 2.87 3.33 -4.47
CA ASN A 72 2.86 2.00 -5.11
C ASN A 72 2.17 0.91 -4.26
N TYR A 73 1.47 1.25 -3.17
CA TYR A 73 0.89 0.26 -2.27
C TYR A 73 -0.11 -0.68 -2.97
N GLU A 74 -0.95 -0.15 -3.85
CA GLU A 74 -1.96 -0.94 -4.58
C GLU A 74 -1.32 -1.79 -5.69
N GLN A 75 -0.36 -1.22 -6.42
CA GLN A 75 0.34 -1.92 -7.51
C GLN A 75 1.15 -3.13 -7.01
N ASN A 76 1.70 -3.06 -5.79
CA ASN A 76 2.45 -4.16 -5.21
C ASN A 76 1.56 -5.31 -4.66
N HIS A 77 0.28 -5.04 -4.36
CA HIS A 77 -0.64 -6.06 -3.85
C HIS A 77 -1.43 -6.79 -4.95
N GLN A 78 -1.48 -6.26 -6.18
CA GLN A 78 -2.23 -6.88 -7.28
C GLN A 78 -1.42 -7.86 -8.15
N HIS A 79 -0.08 -7.87 -8.06
CA HIS A 79 0.75 -8.76 -8.89
C HIS A 79 1.91 -9.42 -8.13
N PRO A 80 1.64 -10.43 -7.27
CA PRO A 80 2.71 -11.33 -6.81
C PRO A 80 3.37 -12.13 -7.96
N GLU A 81 2.79 -12.13 -9.17
CA GLU A 81 3.20 -13.00 -10.28
C GLU A 81 4.14 -12.35 -11.31
N ALA A 82 4.35 -11.02 -11.28
CA ALA A 82 5.14 -10.34 -12.31
C ALA A 82 6.67 -10.57 -12.17
N HIS A 83 7.16 -10.94 -10.98
CA HIS A 83 8.59 -11.15 -10.76
C HIS A 83 9.11 -12.48 -11.33
N ILE A 84 8.25 -13.49 -11.49
CA ILE A 84 8.65 -14.83 -11.99
C ILE A 84 8.77 -14.89 -13.52
N MET A 85 8.29 -13.88 -14.25
CA MET A 85 8.28 -13.90 -15.72
C MET A 85 9.55 -13.32 -16.37
N LEU A 86 10.41 -12.60 -15.62
CA LEU A 86 11.61 -11.96 -16.19
C LEU A 86 12.83 -12.89 -16.32
N PHE A 87 12.80 -14.10 -15.76
CA PHE A 87 13.90 -15.08 -15.89
C PHE A 87 13.61 -16.28 -16.79
N ARG A 88 12.41 -16.41 -17.37
CA ARG A 88 12.15 -17.45 -18.38
C ARG A 88 12.42 -16.90 -19.77
N ARG A 89 13.69 -16.64 -20.04
CA ARG A 89 14.23 -16.53 -21.39
C ARG A 89 14.07 -17.91 -22.05
N PRO A 90 13.23 -18.12 -23.07
CA PRO A 90 13.22 -19.38 -23.78
C PRO A 90 14.55 -19.49 -24.53
N LEU A 91 15.36 -20.45 -24.09
CA LEU A 91 16.58 -20.86 -24.77
C LEU A 91 16.17 -21.47 -26.11
N ASN A 92 16.26 -20.66 -27.16
CA ASN A 92 16.70 -20.99 -28.50
C ASN A 92 16.49 -22.46 -28.94
N HIS A 93 15.45 -22.73 -29.73
CA HIS A 93 15.47 -23.82 -30.70
C HIS A 93 14.56 -23.52 -31.89
N GLN A 94 15.16 -23.01 -32.96
CA GLN A 94 14.68 -23.15 -34.34
C GLN A 94 15.92 -23.47 -35.18
N PRO A 95 15.82 -24.06 -36.38
CA PRO A 95 14.78 -24.91 -36.97
C PRO A 95 15.36 -26.31 -37.26
N ASN A 96 14.54 -27.32 -37.60
CA ASN A 96 14.93 -28.23 -38.70
C ASN A 96 13.87 -29.25 -39.11
N HIS A 97 13.68 -29.27 -40.43
CA HIS A 97 13.31 -30.41 -41.27
C HIS A 97 11.93 -31.06 -41.09
N GLN A 98 10.99 -30.63 -41.93
CA GLN A 98 10.20 -31.60 -42.69
C GLN A 98 11.16 -32.51 -43.49
N PRO A 99 10.85 -33.81 -43.59
CA PRO A 99 10.56 -34.34 -44.91
C PRO A 99 9.32 -35.24 -44.95
N GLU A 100 8.49 -34.94 -45.95
CA GLU A 100 7.86 -35.85 -46.90
C GLU A 100 7.27 -37.21 -46.49
N ALA A 101 5.97 -37.31 -46.81
CA ALA A 101 5.22 -38.44 -47.34
C ALA A 101 5.01 -39.71 -46.49
N HIS A 102 3.77 -40.19 -46.58
CA HIS A 102 3.36 -41.55 -46.96
C HIS A 102 2.13 -42.02 -46.16
N HIS A 103 1.00 -42.08 -46.90
CA HIS A 103 -0.03 -43.13 -46.86
C HIS A 103 -1.32 -42.86 -46.05
N HIS A 104 -2.36 -42.41 -46.78
CA HIS A 104 -3.67 -43.08 -46.78
C HIS A 104 -3.49 -44.58 -47.12
N PRO A 105 -4.39 -45.54 -46.81
CA PRO A 105 -5.84 -45.38 -46.60
C PRO A 105 -6.46 -46.26 -45.48
N THR A 106 -7.75 -46.06 -45.21
CA THR A 106 -8.77 -47.13 -45.12
C THR A 106 -10.13 -46.49 -45.37
#